data_AF-A0A7Z0NNA5-F1
#
_entry.id   AF-A0A7Z0NNA5-F1
#
_cell.length_a   1.000
_cell.length_b   1.000
_cell.length_c   1.000
_cell.angle_alpha   90.00
_cell.angle_beta   90.00
_cell.angle_gamma   90.00
#
_symmetry.space_group_name_H-M   'P 1'
#
loop_
_entity.id
_entity.type
_entity.pdbx_description
1 polymer ?
#
loop_
_entity_poly.entity_id
_entity_poly.type
_entity_poly.pdbx_seq_one_letter_code
_entity_poly.pdbx_strand_id
1 'polypeptide(L)'
;ITRTSLGLIKEDERYDLTITLRDRNGEPTSGTVLINIAGERFGGYVAVDGERTLRLAPGTYTLHAEIDIPGERADSLGLALLVAPGVVLDKPTEVNLDASQARLLDTTAPQRTENRQRKLEYVVDYPEGSPFRYAHNISDTYDDLYVLPTEEPTESAFSMVAWWRKGEPVLSLRALGLLPIDALAQAGSTITTGAQWLRPVYAGTGTPEDYANVDADGKIAVITRSDDISAADRAAAAAAAGAELLLVVNDRPGVLSEWVGDSPIPVASVHRDIGNILITLAKHGMPPLKVTQKEYADTIYDLARVWRDQVPDQPLTYHPSHHDL
;
A
#
# COMPACT_ATOMS: atom_id res chain seq x y z
N ILE A 1 57.72 42.81 3.28
CA ILE A 1 56.45 42.97 2.56
C ILE A 1 55.69 41.66 2.68
N THR A 2 54.66 41.61 3.52
CA THR A 2 53.79 40.45 3.66
C THR A 2 52.67 40.58 2.63
N ARG A 3 52.51 39.56 1.77
CA ARG A 3 51.40 39.48 0.81
C ARG A 3 50.41 38.44 1.34
N THR A 4 49.21 38.88 1.67
CA THR A 4 48.10 37.99 2.01
C THR A 4 47.25 37.81 0.77
N SER A 5 47.10 36.57 0.30
CA SER A 5 46.17 36.23 -0.76
C SER A 5 44.75 36.19 -0.19
N LEU A 6 43.85 37.02 -0.71
CA LEU A 6 42.43 36.97 -0.40
C LEU A 6 41.72 36.26 -1.54
N GLY A 7 41.02 35.16 -1.24
CA GLY A 7 40.12 34.50 -2.18
C GLY A 7 38.68 34.85 -1.82
N LEU A 8 37.95 35.46 -2.76
CA LEU A 8 36.51 35.68 -2.63
C LEU A 8 35.80 34.66 -3.54
N ILE A 9 35.00 33.78 -2.96
CA ILE A 9 34.10 32.91 -3.72
C ILE A 9 32.73 33.58 -3.66
N LYS A 10 32.22 34.01 -4.82
CA LYS A 10 30.85 34.47 -4.95
C LYS A 10 29.97 33.23 -5.09
N GLU A 11 29.10 33.00 -4.13
CA GLU A 11 28.05 31.97 -4.23
C GLU A 11 27.15 32.34 -5.41
N ASP A 12 26.82 31.36 -6.26
CA ASP A 12 25.74 31.53 -7.23
C ASP A 12 24.43 31.81 -6.47
N GLU A 13 23.49 32.49 -7.12
CA GLU A 13 22.19 32.81 -6.51
C GLU A 13 21.53 31.53 -5.98
N ARG A 14 21.04 31.59 -4.73
CA ARG A 14 20.37 30.47 -4.06
C ARG A 14 19.29 30.97 -3.12
N TYR A 15 18.24 30.17 -2.98
CA TYR A 15 17.14 30.39 -2.06
C TYR A 15 16.94 29.19 -1.15
N ASP A 16 16.38 29.46 0.03
CA ASP A 16 16.05 28.44 1.00
C ASP A 16 14.70 27.80 0.63
N LEU A 17 14.70 26.48 0.48
CA LEU A 17 13.51 25.65 0.34
C LEU A 17 13.32 24.88 1.65
N THR A 18 12.31 25.24 2.42
CA THR A 18 11.95 24.56 3.67
C THR A 18 10.86 23.55 3.41
N ILE A 19 11.15 22.29 3.69
CA ILE A 19 10.23 21.17 3.50
C ILE A 19 9.76 20.73 4.88
N THR A 20 8.44 20.69 5.07
CA THR A 20 7.82 20.11 6.27
C THR A 20 7.12 18.81 5.89
N LEU A 21 7.24 17.81 6.76
CA LEU A 21 6.64 16.48 6.58
C LEU A 21 5.82 16.14 7.82
N ARG A 22 4.51 15.93 7.62
CA ARG A 22 3.56 15.59 8.69
C ARG A 22 2.86 14.28 8.40
N ASP A 23 2.59 13.53 9.46
CA ASP A 23 1.81 12.30 9.39
C ASP A 23 0.30 12.57 9.30
N ARG A 24 -0.50 11.50 9.34
CA ARG A 24 -1.96 11.56 9.29
C ARG A 24 -2.60 12.37 10.42
N ASN A 25 -1.92 12.52 11.55
CA ASN A 25 -2.39 13.31 12.70
C ASN A 25 -1.91 14.77 12.65
N GLY A 26 -1.12 15.14 11.65
CA GLY A 26 -0.48 16.45 11.55
C GLY A 26 0.77 16.59 12.42
N GLU A 27 1.29 15.47 12.96
CA GLU A 27 2.50 15.47 13.77
C GLU A 27 3.76 15.38 12.89
N PRO A 28 4.90 15.97 13.29
CA PRO A 28 6.16 15.80 12.57
C PRO A 28 6.51 14.32 12.35
N THR A 29 6.86 13.95 11.12
CA THR A 29 7.29 12.58 10.81
C THR A 29 8.57 12.57 9.96
N SER A 30 9.24 11.41 9.99
CA SER A 30 10.46 11.15 9.26
C SER A 30 10.16 10.45 7.94
N GLY A 31 10.81 10.85 6.86
CA GLY A 31 10.63 10.23 5.54
C GLY A 31 11.68 10.66 4.53
N THR A 32 11.62 10.07 3.35
CA THR A 32 12.48 10.47 2.23
C THR A 32 11.65 11.27 1.23
N VAL A 33 12.12 12.48 0.91
CA VAL A 33 11.49 13.35 -0.07
C VAL A 33 12.31 13.32 -1.35
N LEU A 34 11.65 12.99 -2.46
CA LEU A 34 12.23 13.19 -3.79
C LEU A 34 12.14 14.67 -4.14
N ILE A 35 13.20 15.19 -4.74
CA ILE A 35 13.27 16.54 -5.28
C ILE A 35 13.78 16.45 -6.71
N ASN A 36 12.95 16.83 -7.67
CA ASN A 36 13.31 16.96 -9.07
C ASN A 36 13.31 18.45 -9.46
N ILE A 37 14.31 18.88 -10.22
CA ILE A 37 14.35 20.21 -10.83
C ILE A 37 13.90 20.10 -12.29
N ALA A 38 13.19 21.10 -12.78
CA ALA A 38 12.68 21.15 -14.14
C ALA A 38 13.78 20.87 -15.18
N GLY A 39 13.44 20.06 -16.18
CA GLY A 39 14.34 19.64 -17.25
C GLY A 39 15.30 18.51 -16.90
N GLU A 40 15.49 18.17 -15.61
CA GLU A 40 16.28 17.02 -15.20
C GLU A 40 15.46 15.73 -15.25
N ARG A 41 16.07 14.67 -15.80
CA ARG A 41 15.41 13.36 -15.93
C ARG A 41 15.24 12.64 -14.59
N PHE A 42 16.14 12.89 -13.63
CA PHE A 42 16.18 12.19 -12.36
C PHE A 42 16.04 13.16 -11.20
N GLY A 43 15.31 12.77 -10.16
CA GLY A 43 15.27 13.48 -8.89
C GLY A 43 16.39 13.03 -7.96
N GLY A 44 16.78 13.91 -7.04
CA GLY A 44 17.54 13.56 -5.85
C GLY A 44 16.61 13.17 -4.70
N TYR A 45 17.16 12.53 -3.68
CA TYR A 45 16.42 12.18 -2.46
C TYR A 45 17.05 12.85 -1.25
N VAL A 46 16.21 13.35 -0.35
CA VAL A 46 16.65 13.92 0.93
C VAL A 46 15.85 13.30 2.07
N ALA A 47 16.53 12.91 3.14
CA ALA A 47 15.86 12.54 4.38
C ALA A 47 15.31 13.81 5.05
N VAL A 48 14.06 13.80 5.48
CA VAL A 48 13.41 14.88 6.22
C VAL A 48 12.93 14.29 7.53
N ASP A 49 13.27 14.93 8.66
CA ASP A 49 12.80 14.54 9.99
C ASP A 49 11.96 15.68 10.56
N GLY A 50 10.66 15.64 10.27
CA GLY A 50 9.69 16.69 10.56
C GLY A 50 9.85 17.94 9.69
N GLU A 51 11.06 18.48 9.59
CA GLU A 51 11.40 19.66 8.82
C GLU A 51 12.84 19.60 8.30
N ARG A 52 13.08 20.12 7.09
CA ARG A 52 14.42 20.29 6.54
C ARG A 52 14.49 21.49 5.60
N THR A 53 15.49 22.34 5.79
CA THR A 53 15.80 23.45 4.87
C THR A 53 16.97 23.09 3.96
N LEU A 54 16.80 23.34 2.67
CA LEU A 54 17.82 23.16 1.64
C LEU A 54 18.13 24.49 0.96
N ARG A 55 19.39 24.73 0.62
CA ARG A 55 19.81 25.93 -0.11
C ARG A 55 20.08 25.59 -1.57
N LEU A 56 19.12 25.87 -2.44
CA LEU A 56 19.08 25.41 -3.83
C LEU A 56 19.17 26.59 -4.80
N ALA A 57 19.59 26.32 -6.04
CA ALA A 57 19.59 27.34 -7.09
C ALA A 57 18.14 27.71 -7.45
N PRO A 58 17.90 28.90 -8.01
CA PRO A 58 16.59 29.25 -8.53
C PRO A 58 16.13 28.27 -9.60
N GLY A 59 14.83 27.96 -9.61
CA GLY A 59 14.25 27.07 -10.60
C GLY A 59 12.89 26.53 -10.18
N THR A 60 12.31 25.70 -11.04
CA THR A 60 11.01 25.05 -10.79
C THR A 60 11.26 23.61 -10.34
N TYR A 61 10.67 23.23 -9.21
CA TYR A 61 10.91 21.95 -8.55
C TYR A 61 9.62 21.14 -8.42
N THR A 62 9.74 19.82 -8.48
CA THR A 62 8.70 18.89 -8.05
C THR A 62 9.20 18.14 -6.84
N LEU A 63 8.41 18.15 -5.77
CA LEU A 63 8.67 17.39 -4.57
C LEU A 63 7.62 16.28 -4.43
N HIS A 64 8.03 15.09 -4.01
CA HIS A 64 7.08 14.12 -3.46
C HIS A 64 7.62 13.40 -2.23
N ALA A 65 6.72 12.84 -1.45
CA ALA A 65 7.01 11.84 -0.44
C ALA A 65 5.96 10.73 -0.50
N GLU A 66 6.38 9.52 -0.17
CA GLU A 66 5.49 8.41 0.12
C GLU A 66 5.69 8.02 1.57
N ILE A 67 4.62 8.02 2.35
CA ILE A 67 4.69 7.67 3.75
C ILE A 67 3.59 6.68 4.14
N ASP A 68 3.98 5.71 4.96
CA ASP A 68 3.08 4.78 5.62
C ASP A 68 2.32 5.52 6.71
N ILE A 69 0.99 5.38 6.71
CA ILE A 69 0.10 5.99 7.70
C ILE A 69 -0.93 4.98 8.19
N PRO A 70 -1.57 5.20 9.35
CA PRO A 70 -2.74 4.41 9.74
C PRO A 70 -3.80 4.47 8.63
N GLY A 71 -4.49 3.36 8.36
CA GLY A 71 -5.62 3.29 7.43
C GLY A 71 -6.96 3.72 8.04
N GLU A 72 -8.07 3.44 7.34
CA GLU A 72 -9.44 3.80 7.75
C GLU A 72 -9.98 2.91 8.88
N ARG A 73 -9.49 1.67 9.01
CA ARG A 73 -9.91 0.75 10.08
C ARG A 73 -8.75 0.48 11.04
N ALA A 74 -9.10 -0.05 12.21
CA ALA A 74 -8.10 -0.55 13.14
C ALA A 74 -7.20 -1.59 12.43
N ASP A 75 -5.90 -1.56 12.73
CA ASP A 75 -4.90 -2.45 12.13
C ASP A 75 -4.71 -2.31 10.61
N SER A 76 -5.40 -1.39 9.94
CA SER A 76 -5.21 -1.13 8.51
C SER A 76 -3.98 -0.28 8.24
N LEU A 77 -3.31 -0.54 7.12
CA LEU A 77 -2.16 0.23 6.65
C LEU A 77 -2.55 1.10 5.44
N GLY A 78 -2.28 2.39 5.53
CA GLY A 78 -2.45 3.34 4.43
C GLY A 78 -1.12 3.77 3.83
N LEU A 79 -1.12 4.07 2.53
CA LEU A 79 -0.02 4.76 1.86
C LEU A 79 -0.48 6.14 1.42
N ALA A 80 0.23 7.19 1.84
CA ALA A 80 -0.01 8.55 1.38
C ALA A 80 1.04 8.99 0.36
N LEU A 81 0.57 9.36 -0.85
CA LEU A 81 1.37 10.06 -1.84
C LEU A 81 1.18 11.57 -1.67
N LEU A 82 2.24 12.24 -1.22
CA LEU A 82 2.26 13.69 -1.01
C LEU A 82 3.08 14.30 -2.13
N VAL A 83 2.47 15.09 -3.02
CA VAL A 83 3.18 15.70 -4.16
C VAL A 83 2.93 17.19 -4.21
N ALA A 84 4.00 17.96 -4.43
CA ALA A 84 3.97 19.39 -4.69
C ALA A 84 4.61 19.63 -6.08
N PRO A 85 3.80 19.64 -7.15
CA PRO A 85 4.29 19.83 -8.51
C PRO A 85 4.57 21.31 -8.81
N GLY A 86 5.65 21.58 -9.56
CA GLY A 86 5.92 22.90 -10.15
C GLY A 86 6.15 24.05 -9.16
N VAL A 87 6.77 23.76 -8.01
CA VAL A 87 7.16 24.74 -6.99
C VAL A 87 8.24 25.67 -7.56
N VAL A 88 7.91 26.95 -7.74
CA VAL A 88 8.86 27.98 -8.19
C VAL A 88 9.70 28.46 -7.00
N LEU A 89 11.02 28.33 -7.12
CA LEU A 89 11.99 28.79 -6.13
C LEU A 89 12.72 30.03 -6.65
N ASP A 90 12.12 31.21 -6.47
CA ASP A 90 12.68 32.53 -6.83
C ASP A 90 12.90 33.44 -5.60
N LYS A 91 12.59 32.90 -4.42
CA LYS A 91 12.69 33.49 -3.08
C LYS A 91 12.66 32.36 -2.06
N PRO A 92 12.87 32.62 -0.76
CA PRO A 92 12.62 31.61 0.26
C PRO A 92 11.19 31.07 0.17
N THR A 93 11.04 29.75 0.06
CA THR A 93 9.76 29.07 -0.19
C THR A 93 9.60 27.91 0.79
N GLU A 94 8.38 27.73 1.29
CA GLU A 94 8.00 26.62 2.16
C GLU A 94 7.10 25.66 1.38
N VAL A 95 7.36 24.36 1.52
CA VAL A 95 6.52 23.27 0.98
C VAL A 95 6.08 22.39 2.13
N ASN A 96 4.77 22.25 2.28
CA ASN A 96 4.17 21.41 3.30
C ASN A 96 3.63 20.11 2.70
N LEU A 97 4.24 18.99 3.06
CA LEU A 97 3.80 17.65 2.73
C LEU A 97 3.09 17.07 3.97
N ASP A 98 1.79 17.33 4.08
CA ASP A 98 0.98 16.99 5.25
C ASP A 98 -0.05 15.88 4.97
N ALA A 99 0.19 14.67 5.47
CA ALA A 99 -0.74 13.56 5.25
C ALA A 99 -2.08 13.72 6.00
N SER A 100 -2.21 14.62 6.98
CA SER A 100 -3.51 14.94 7.60
C SER A 100 -4.48 15.61 6.62
N GLN A 101 -3.95 16.24 5.56
CA GLN A 101 -4.72 16.88 4.50
C GLN A 101 -4.95 15.96 3.30
N ALA A 102 -4.31 14.79 3.26
CA ALA A 102 -4.47 13.85 2.16
C ALA A 102 -5.89 13.29 2.09
N ARG A 103 -6.37 13.04 0.87
CA ARG A 103 -7.72 12.55 0.59
C ARG A 103 -7.66 11.07 0.24
N LEU A 104 -8.55 10.29 0.85
CA LEU A 104 -8.71 8.86 0.55
C LEU A 104 -9.15 8.66 -0.90
N LEU A 105 -8.45 7.77 -1.61
CA LEU A 105 -8.88 7.25 -2.90
C LEU A 105 -9.93 6.15 -2.70
N ASP A 106 -11.18 6.57 -2.57
CA ASP A 106 -12.30 5.66 -2.36
C ASP A 106 -12.80 5.08 -3.69
N THR A 107 -12.42 3.82 -3.98
CA THR A 107 -12.79 3.14 -5.23
C THR A 107 -13.54 1.84 -4.98
N THR A 108 -14.79 1.82 -5.43
CA THR A 108 -15.71 0.68 -5.33
C THR A 108 -16.18 0.27 -6.72
N ALA A 109 -16.10 -1.02 -7.02
CA ALA A 109 -16.66 -1.57 -8.25
C ALA A 109 -18.16 -1.90 -8.05
N PRO A 110 -18.95 -2.02 -9.13
CA PRO A 110 -20.38 -2.33 -9.01
C PRO A 110 -20.71 -3.64 -8.28
N GLN A 111 -19.77 -4.59 -8.29
CA GLN A 111 -19.89 -5.88 -7.62
C GLN A 111 -18.79 -6.04 -6.56
N ARG A 112 -18.99 -6.97 -5.61
CA ARG A 112 -17.99 -7.29 -4.59
C ARG A 112 -16.71 -7.76 -5.27
N THR A 113 -15.62 -7.04 -5.00
CA THR A 113 -14.31 -7.28 -5.62
C THR A 113 -13.21 -7.17 -4.59
N GLU A 114 -12.05 -7.73 -4.92
CA GLU A 114 -10.76 -7.47 -4.27
C GLU A 114 -9.85 -6.68 -5.23
N ASN A 115 -8.85 -5.99 -4.66
CA ASN A 115 -7.80 -5.37 -5.46
C ASN A 115 -6.86 -6.48 -5.96
N ARG A 116 -6.44 -6.37 -7.22
CA ARG A 116 -5.46 -7.28 -7.84
C ARG A 116 -4.22 -6.55 -8.31
N GLN A 117 -4.40 -5.32 -8.78
CA GLN A 117 -3.31 -4.40 -9.10
C GLN A 117 -3.79 -3.00 -8.77
N ARG A 118 -2.88 -2.20 -8.20
CA ARG A 118 -3.08 -0.79 -7.97
C ARG A 118 -1.83 -0.05 -8.41
N LYS A 119 -2.01 1.12 -9.01
CA LYS A 119 -0.89 1.93 -9.49
C LYS A 119 -1.20 3.40 -9.33
N LEU A 120 -0.25 4.15 -8.81
CA LEU A 120 -0.28 5.61 -8.81
C LEU A 120 0.78 6.11 -9.79
N GLU A 121 0.38 7.03 -10.66
CA GLU A 121 1.25 7.67 -11.63
C GLU A 121 0.99 9.15 -11.66
N TYR A 122 2.04 9.93 -11.86
CA TYR A 122 1.87 11.33 -12.24
C TYR A 122 2.94 11.76 -13.22
N VAL A 123 2.64 12.82 -13.96
CA VAL A 123 3.55 13.48 -14.90
C VAL A 123 3.54 14.97 -14.62
N VAL A 124 4.73 15.57 -14.61
CA VAL A 124 4.92 17.01 -14.63
C VAL A 124 5.62 17.35 -15.95
N ASP A 125 4.90 18.01 -16.85
CA ASP A 125 5.44 18.51 -18.11
C ASP A 125 5.87 19.97 -17.91
N TYR A 126 7.18 20.22 -17.96
CA TYR A 126 7.76 21.56 -17.86
C TYR A 126 7.81 22.23 -19.24
N PRO A 127 7.76 23.58 -19.33
CA PRO A 127 7.86 24.32 -20.60
C PRO A 127 9.15 24.03 -21.37
N GLU A 128 10.25 23.86 -20.64
CA GLU A 128 11.56 23.54 -21.17
C GLU A 128 12.09 22.26 -20.53
N GLY A 129 12.74 21.42 -21.34
CA GLY A 129 13.39 20.19 -20.88
C GLY A 129 12.51 18.94 -20.92
N SER A 130 12.95 17.88 -20.24
CA SER A 130 12.23 16.60 -20.20
C SER A 130 11.12 16.60 -19.14
N PRO A 131 9.99 15.93 -19.38
CA PRO A 131 8.96 15.77 -18.36
C PRO A 131 9.43 14.84 -17.26
N PHE A 132 9.00 15.12 -16.03
CA PHE A 132 9.23 14.23 -14.91
C PHE A 132 8.06 13.25 -14.79
N ARG A 133 8.37 11.95 -14.64
CA ARG A 133 7.38 10.88 -14.60
C ARG A 133 7.60 10.03 -13.36
N TYR A 134 6.52 9.80 -12.64
CA TYR A 134 6.47 8.92 -11.50
C TYR A 134 5.46 7.79 -11.75
N ALA A 135 5.82 6.58 -11.36
CA ALA A 135 4.95 5.41 -11.44
C ALA A 135 5.31 4.42 -10.32
N HIS A 136 4.32 4.04 -9.52
CA HIS A 136 4.47 3.07 -8.44
C HIS A 136 3.34 2.04 -8.49
N ASN A 137 3.73 0.76 -8.63
CA ASN A 137 2.82 -0.36 -8.42
C ASN A 137 2.67 -0.57 -6.91
N ILE A 138 1.46 -0.37 -6.41
CA ILE A 138 1.17 -0.40 -4.98
C ILE A 138 1.07 -1.85 -4.52
N SER A 139 1.82 -2.18 -3.47
CA SER A 139 1.77 -3.50 -2.82
C SER A 139 0.40 -3.77 -2.18
N ASP A 140 -0.03 -5.03 -2.15
CA ASP A 140 -1.29 -5.45 -1.55
C ASP A 140 -1.33 -5.34 -0.02
N THR A 141 -0.18 -5.08 0.61
CA THR A 141 -0.06 -4.76 2.05
C THR A 141 -0.83 -3.51 2.47
N TYR A 142 -1.02 -2.55 1.56
CA TYR A 142 -1.75 -1.32 1.84
C TYR A 142 -3.25 -1.54 1.68
N ASP A 143 -4.04 -1.31 2.72
CA ASP A 143 -5.49 -1.32 2.66
C ASP A 143 -6.02 -0.09 1.90
N ASP A 144 -5.46 1.07 2.23
CA ASP A 144 -5.96 2.37 1.82
C ASP A 144 -4.90 3.20 1.11
N LEU A 145 -5.33 4.03 0.15
CA LEU A 145 -4.46 4.94 -0.59
C LEU A 145 -4.93 6.38 -0.40
N TYR A 146 -4.00 7.28 -0.14
CA TYR A 146 -4.27 8.70 0.06
C TYR A 146 -3.42 9.54 -0.87
N VAL A 147 -3.96 10.67 -1.29
CA VAL A 147 -3.25 11.62 -2.14
C VAL A 147 -3.44 13.01 -1.56
N LEU A 148 -2.34 13.74 -1.40
CA LEU A 148 -2.40 15.16 -1.04
C LEU A 148 -3.01 15.94 -2.22
N PRO A 149 -4.08 16.73 -2.00
CA PRO A 149 -4.51 17.71 -2.99
C PRO A 149 -3.35 18.61 -3.40
N THR A 150 -3.28 18.94 -4.69
CA THR A 150 -2.19 19.77 -5.22
C THR A 150 -2.75 21.13 -5.61
N GLU A 151 -1.89 22.13 -5.60
CA GLU A 151 -2.16 23.37 -6.34
C GLU A 151 -1.98 23.12 -7.84
N GLU A 152 -2.69 23.90 -8.67
CA GLU A 152 -2.42 23.96 -10.11
C GLU A 152 -1.08 24.67 -10.34
N PRO A 153 -0.07 24.00 -10.94
CA PRO A 153 1.20 24.65 -11.17
C PRO A 153 1.07 25.79 -12.18
N THR A 154 1.75 26.91 -11.93
CA THR A 154 1.62 28.11 -12.77
C THR A 154 2.31 27.98 -14.13
N GLU A 155 3.44 27.28 -14.17
CA GLU A 155 4.29 27.20 -15.37
C GLU A 155 4.36 25.79 -15.98
N SER A 156 3.95 24.74 -15.26
CA SER A 156 4.02 23.35 -15.71
C SER A 156 2.64 22.72 -15.83
N ALA A 157 2.47 21.77 -16.74
CA ALA A 157 1.26 20.95 -16.75
C ALA A 157 1.44 19.75 -15.81
N PHE A 158 0.42 19.46 -15.03
CA PHE A 158 0.39 18.31 -14.13
C PHE A 158 -0.75 17.37 -14.52
N SER A 159 -0.50 16.07 -14.43
CA SER A 159 -1.56 15.08 -14.47
C SER A 159 -1.23 13.91 -13.56
N MET A 160 -2.25 13.38 -12.91
CA MET A 160 -2.15 12.20 -12.07
C MET A 160 -3.18 11.17 -12.51
N VAL A 161 -2.79 9.90 -12.47
CA VAL A 161 -3.67 8.77 -12.73
C VAL A 161 -3.56 7.77 -11.58
N ALA A 162 -4.71 7.36 -11.07
CA ALA A 162 -4.81 6.18 -10.23
C ALA A 162 -5.48 5.06 -11.04
N TRP A 163 -4.84 3.89 -11.04
CA TRP A 163 -5.30 2.69 -11.72
C TRP A 163 -5.66 1.61 -10.70
N TRP A 164 -6.76 0.91 -10.95
CA TRP A 164 -7.14 -0.28 -10.22
C TRP A 164 -7.54 -1.38 -11.19
N ARG A 165 -6.98 -2.57 -11.00
CA ARG A 165 -7.58 -3.80 -11.48
C ARG A 165 -8.26 -4.46 -10.30
N LYS A 166 -9.58 -4.63 -10.39
CA LYS A 166 -10.41 -5.26 -9.37
C LYS A 166 -11.04 -6.52 -9.94
N GLY A 167 -11.20 -7.57 -9.15
CA GLY A 167 -11.83 -8.81 -9.60
C GLY A 167 -12.63 -9.47 -8.51
N GLU A 168 -13.50 -10.40 -8.88
CA GLU A 168 -14.21 -11.22 -7.88
C GLU A 168 -13.20 -11.96 -6.99
N PRO A 169 -13.45 -12.04 -5.67
CA PRO A 169 -12.56 -12.78 -4.78
C PRO A 169 -12.54 -14.27 -5.11
N VAL A 170 -11.33 -14.80 -5.33
CA VAL A 170 -11.10 -16.22 -5.67
C VAL A 170 -11.20 -17.13 -4.44
N LEU A 171 -11.07 -16.54 -3.24
CA LEU A 171 -11.25 -17.21 -1.96
C LEU A 171 -12.19 -16.39 -1.08
N SER A 172 -13.17 -17.05 -0.47
CA SER A 172 -14.09 -16.42 0.48
C SER A 172 -14.26 -17.28 1.71
N LEU A 173 -14.03 -16.66 2.87
CA LEU A 173 -14.25 -17.23 4.19
C LEU A 173 -15.46 -16.57 4.83
N ARG A 174 -16.37 -17.36 5.40
CA ARG A 174 -17.52 -16.86 6.16
C ARG A 174 -17.70 -17.59 7.48
N ALA A 175 -17.70 -16.85 8.59
CA ALA A 175 -18.12 -17.37 9.88
C ALA A 175 -19.65 -17.52 9.93
N LEU A 176 -20.13 -18.63 10.50
CA LEU A 176 -21.55 -19.00 10.55
C LEU A 176 -22.22 -19.02 9.16
N GLY A 177 -21.43 -19.07 8.08
CA GLY A 177 -21.89 -19.01 6.69
C GLY A 177 -22.37 -17.64 6.21
N LEU A 178 -22.37 -16.61 7.07
CA LEU A 178 -22.97 -15.30 6.79
C LEU A 178 -21.98 -14.15 6.94
N LEU A 179 -21.15 -14.18 7.98
CA LEU A 179 -20.25 -13.08 8.32
C LEU A 179 -18.95 -13.21 7.51
N PRO A 180 -18.66 -12.29 6.58
CA PRO A 180 -17.43 -12.34 5.79
C PRO A 180 -16.20 -12.16 6.68
N ILE A 181 -15.15 -12.89 6.36
CA ILE A 181 -13.80 -12.66 6.86
C ILE A 181 -13.00 -12.17 5.65
N ASP A 182 -12.45 -10.96 5.76
CA ASP A 182 -11.60 -10.39 4.73
C ASP A 182 -10.25 -11.10 4.79
N ALA A 183 -9.98 -11.90 3.76
CA ALA A 183 -8.78 -12.71 3.64
C ALA A 183 -8.17 -12.51 2.27
N LEU A 184 -6.85 -12.30 2.21
CA LEU A 184 -6.10 -12.14 0.98
C LEU A 184 -5.45 -13.47 0.60
N ALA A 185 -5.85 -14.03 -0.55
CA ALA A 185 -5.18 -15.22 -1.10
C ALA A 185 -3.72 -14.90 -1.46
N GLN A 186 -2.80 -15.77 -1.06
CA GLN A 186 -1.37 -15.54 -1.23
C GLN A 186 -0.86 -16.04 -2.57
N ALA A 187 0.13 -15.35 -3.14
CA ALA A 187 0.74 -15.72 -4.40
C ALA A 187 1.49 -17.05 -4.28
N GLY A 188 1.29 -17.95 -5.25
CA GLY A 188 1.86 -19.31 -5.23
C GLY A 188 0.97 -20.36 -4.56
N SER A 189 -0.13 -19.96 -3.92
CA SER A 189 -1.12 -20.92 -3.42
C SER A 189 -2.01 -21.50 -4.52
N THR A 190 -2.38 -22.76 -4.38
CA THR A 190 -3.31 -23.43 -5.30
C THR A 190 -4.74 -23.15 -4.88
N ILE A 191 -5.48 -22.36 -5.68
CA ILE A 191 -6.93 -22.15 -5.51
C ILE A 191 -7.68 -23.04 -6.50
N THR A 192 -8.61 -23.84 -6.00
CA THR A 192 -9.44 -24.73 -6.83
C THR A 192 -10.85 -24.16 -6.98
N THR A 193 -11.83 -24.98 -7.36
CA THR A 193 -13.24 -24.58 -7.41
C THR A 193 -14.06 -25.47 -6.48
N GLY A 194 -14.84 -24.85 -5.60
CA GLY A 194 -15.72 -25.60 -4.71
C GLY A 194 -16.18 -24.80 -3.49
N ALA A 195 -17.08 -25.42 -2.71
CA ALA A 195 -17.50 -24.88 -1.43
C ALA A 195 -17.53 -25.99 -0.38
N GLN A 196 -16.99 -25.70 0.80
CA GLN A 196 -16.90 -26.66 1.89
C GLN A 196 -16.97 -25.98 3.25
N TRP A 197 -17.26 -26.77 4.28
CA TRP A 197 -17.27 -26.32 5.66
C TRP A 197 -16.07 -26.92 6.38
N LEU A 198 -15.12 -26.08 6.77
CA LEU A 198 -13.88 -26.52 7.38
C LEU A 198 -13.77 -25.99 8.81
N ARG A 199 -13.35 -26.83 9.75
CA ARG A 199 -13.12 -26.41 11.13
C ARG A 199 -11.75 -25.76 11.24
N PRO A 200 -11.60 -24.61 11.89
CA PRO A 200 -10.30 -24.02 12.17
C PRO A 200 -9.65 -24.69 13.39
N VAL A 201 -8.34 -24.92 13.30
CA VAL A 201 -7.48 -25.38 14.39
C VAL A 201 -6.26 -24.49 14.49
N TYR A 202 -5.85 -24.14 15.71
CA TYR A 202 -4.69 -23.27 15.90
C TYR A 202 -3.40 -24.09 15.97
N ALA A 203 -2.43 -23.73 15.13
CA ALA A 203 -1.14 -24.44 15.00
C ALA A 203 0.06 -23.49 15.19
N GLY A 204 0.04 -22.68 16.26
CA GLY A 204 1.21 -21.89 16.66
C GLY A 204 1.67 -20.91 15.58
N THR A 205 2.94 -21.00 15.20
CA THR A 205 3.53 -20.20 14.12
C THR A 205 3.63 -20.96 12.80
N GLY A 206 3.09 -22.18 12.75
CA GLY A 206 3.07 -23.03 11.57
C GLY A 206 4.37 -23.78 11.31
N THR A 207 5.21 -23.96 12.34
CA THR A 207 6.37 -24.85 12.25
C THR A 207 5.93 -26.31 12.16
N PRO A 208 6.73 -27.23 11.58
CA PRO A 208 6.40 -28.66 11.58
C PRO A 208 6.14 -29.22 13.00
N GLU A 209 6.83 -28.69 14.02
CA GLU A 209 6.66 -29.09 15.42
C GLU A 209 5.30 -28.67 15.99
N ASP A 210 4.76 -27.52 15.57
CA ASP A 210 3.44 -27.05 16.00
C ASP A 210 2.30 -27.99 15.58
N TYR A 211 2.47 -28.72 14.47
CA TYR A 211 1.47 -29.67 13.97
C TYR A 211 1.51 -31.02 14.67
N ALA A 212 2.56 -31.35 15.44
CA ALA A 212 2.73 -32.69 16.04
C ALA A 212 1.59 -33.08 17.00
N ASN A 213 0.95 -32.10 17.64
CA ASN A 213 -0.16 -32.31 18.58
C ASN A 213 -1.46 -31.63 18.12
N VAL A 214 -1.56 -31.23 16.86
CA VAL A 214 -2.72 -30.56 16.29
C VAL A 214 -3.31 -31.43 15.18
N ASP A 215 -4.57 -31.81 15.34
CA ASP A 215 -5.33 -32.52 14.32
C ASP A 215 -5.73 -31.55 13.20
N ALA A 216 -4.85 -31.34 12.23
CA ALA A 216 -5.03 -30.42 11.09
C ALA A 216 -5.62 -31.09 9.83
N ASP A 217 -5.72 -32.41 9.82
CA ASP A 217 -6.22 -33.18 8.68
C ASP A 217 -7.66 -32.79 8.33
N GLY A 218 -7.90 -32.40 7.07
CA GLY A 218 -9.22 -32.00 6.59
C GLY A 218 -9.72 -30.66 7.16
N LYS A 219 -8.83 -29.79 7.68
CA LYS A 219 -9.20 -28.58 8.43
C LYS A 219 -8.49 -27.32 7.94
N ILE A 220 -8.90 -26.16 8.49
CA ILE A 220 -8.18 -24.90 8.33
C ILE A 220 -7.10 -24.84 9.41
N ALA A 221 -5.83 -24.85 9.02
CA ALA A 221 -4.73 -24.52 9.91
C ALA A 221 -4.68 -22.99 10.07
N VAL A 222 -4.97 -22.50 11.29
CA VAL A 222 -4.82 -21.08 11.64
C VAL A 222 -3.51 -20.91 12.38
N ILE A 223 -2.66 -20.01 11.89
CA ILE A 223 -1.35 -19.74 12.47
C ILE A 223 -1.15 -18.24 12.69
N THR A 224 -0.22 -17.89 13.57
CA THR A 224 0.30 -16.51 13.65
C THR A 224 1.55 -16.41 12.79
N ARG A 225 1.66 -15.37 11.97
CA ARG A 225 2.88 -15.10 11.20
C ARG A 225 4.07 -14.90 12.15
N SER A 226 5.22 -15.45 11.79
CA SER A 226 6.51 -15.24 12.48
C SER A 226 7.66 -15.15 11.47
N ASP A 227 8.77 -14.53 11.87
CA ASP A 227 10.05 -14.53 11.15
C ASP A 227 10.84 -15.85 11.30
N ASP A 228 10.44 -16.74 12.22
CA ASP A 228 11.17 -17.99 12.53
C ASP A 228 11.12 -19.06 11.43
N ILE A 229 10.12 -18.97 10.54
CA ILE A 229 9.88 -19.94 9.47
C ILE A 229 9.43 -19.19 8.21
N SER A 230 9.91 -19.59 7.04
CA SER A 230 9.58 -18.94 5.77
C SER A 230 8.12 -19.18 5.37
N ALA A 231 7.57 -18.29 4.53
CA ALA A 231 6.21 -18.43 4.00
C ALA A 231 5.98 -19.78 3.28
N ALA A 232 6.96 -20.20 2.48
CA ALA A 232 6.92 -21.46 1.76
C ALA A 232 6.98 -22.68 2.70
N ASP A 233 7.83 -22.63 3.72
CA ASP A 233 7.95 -23.72 4.69
C ASP A 233 6.68 -23.86 5.55
N ARG A 234 6.03 -22.74 5.92
CA ARG A 234 4.74 -22.77 6.63
C ARG A 234 3.66 -23.44 5.79
N ALA A 235 3.58 -23.07 4.51
CA ALA A 235 2.63 -23.64 3.57
C ALA A 235 2.87 -25.14 3.34
N ALA A 236 4.13 -25.54 3.19
CA ALA A 236 4.52 -26.95 3.05
C ALA A 236 4.22 -27.77 4.32
N ALA A 237 4.51 -27.22 5.51
CA ALA A 237 4.22 -27.89 6.78
C ALA A 237 2.72 -28.10 6.99
N ALA A 238 1.89 -27.09 6.71
CA ALA A 238 0.43 -27.19 6.78
C ALA A 238 -0.10 -28.27 5.83
N ALA A 239 0.37 -28.28 4.58
CA ALA A 239 -0.02 -29.29 3.60
C ALA A 239 0.41 -30.71 4.02
N ALA A 240 1.63 -30.87 4.56
CA ALA A 240 2.12 -32.15 5.06
C ALA A 240 1.33 -32.65 6.28
N ALA A 241 0.76 -31.74 7.07
CA ALA A 241 -0.13 -32.05 8.19
C ALA A 241 -1.58 -32.37 7.76
N GLY A 242 -1.90 -32.32 6.46
CA GLY A 242 -3.23 -32.63 5.91
C GLY A 242 -4.22 -31.46 5.95
N ALA A 243 -3.76 -30.23 6.21
CA ALA A 243 -4.64 -29.08 6.19
C ALA A 243 -5.21 -28.84 4.78
N GLU A 244 -6.51 -28.51 4.72
CA GLU A 244 -7.22 -28.18 3.48
C GLU A 244 -7.06 -26.70 3.09
N LEU A 245 -6.67 -25.86 4.07
CA LEU A 245 -6.40 -24.43 3.89
C LEU A 245 -5.47 -23.95 5.01
N LEU A 246 -4.50 -23.12 4.67
CA LEU A 246 -3.68 -22.37 5.63
C LEU A 246 -4.16 -20.93 5.74
N LEU A 247 -4.53 -20.51 6.95
CA LEU A 247 -4.93 -19.15 7.27
C LEU A 247 -3.88 -18.49 8.18
N VAL A 248 -3.20 -17.48 7.65
CA VAL A 248 -2.10 -16.79 8.32
C VAL A 248 -2.61 -15.49 8.94
N VAL A 249 -2.56 -15.37 10.26
CA VAL A 249 -2.85 -14.12 10.95
C VAL A 249 -1.61 -13.25 10.94
N ASN A 250 -1.70 -12.05 10.37
CA ASN A 250 -0.58 -11.11 10.36
C ASN A 250 -0.20 -10.68 11.79
N ASP A 251 1.09 -10.44 12.03
CA ASP A 251 1.64 -9.99 13.31
C ASP A 251 1.86 -8.47 13.38
N ARG A 252 1.69 -7.78 12.24
CA ARG A 252 1.88 -6.34 12.05
C ARG A 252 0.60 -5.70 11.46
N PRO A 253 0.46 -4.37 11.53
CA PRO A 253 -0.59 -3.66 10.81
C PRO A 253 -0.52 -3.89 9.30
N GLY A 254 -1.67 -3.83 8.64
CA GLY A 254 -1.85 -4.08 7.21
C GLY A 254 -2.12 -5.54 6.88
N VAL A 255 -2.28 -5.80 5.59
CA VAL A 255 -2.47 -7.15 5.07
C VAL A 255 -1.10 -7.81 4.85
N LEU A 256 -0.95 -9.07 5.26
CA LEU A 256 0.24 -9.84 4.87
C LEU A 256 0.12 -10.24 3.40
N SER A 257 1.10 -9.84 2.59
CA SER A 257 1.21 -10.26 1.18
C SER A 257 2.61 -10.81 0.93
N GLU A 258 2.69 -12.11 0.68
CA GLU A 258 3.91 -12.86 0.49
C GLU A 258 3.76 -13.94 -0.60
N TRP A 259 4.88 -14.38 -1.14
CA TRP A 259 4.93 -15.55 -2.01
C TRP A 259 5.15 -16.80 -1.15
N VAL A 260 4.24 -17.77 -1.25
CA VAL A 260 4.17 -18.95 -0.36
C VAL A 260 4.75 -20.22 -0.97
N GLY A 261 5.59 -20.11 -2.00
CA GLY A 261 6.06 -21.27 -2.75
C GLY A 261 4.97 -21.83 -3.69
N ASP A 262 5.23 -23.01 -4.27
CA ASP A 262 4.22 -23.77 -5.01
C ASP A 262 3.37 -24.59 -4.03
N SER A 263 2.51 -23.91 -3.27
CA SER A 263 1.70 -24.57 -2.25
C SER A 263 0.54 -25.35 -2.88
N PRO A 264 0.38 -26.65 -2.56
CA PRO A 264 -0.70 -27.47 -3.10
C PRO A 264 -2.06 -27.17 -2.49
N ILE A 265 -2.11 -26.34 -1.45
CA ILE A 265 -3.33 -25.95 -0.74
C ILE A 265 -3.54 -24.43 -0.84
N PRO A 266 -4.79 -23.94 -0.70
CA PRO A 266 -5.06 -22.52 -0.53
C PRO A 266 -4.32 -21.96 0.68
N VAL A 267 -3.67 -20.81 0.50
CA VAL A 267 -3.07 -20.04 1.58
C VAL A 267 -3.65 -18.63 1.53
N ALA A 268 -4.11 -18.13 2.67
CA ALA A 268 -4.61 -16.77 2.77
C ALA A 268 -4.14 -16.12 4.05
N SER A 269 -4.07 -14.79 4.04
CA SER A 269 -3.79 -13.99 5.22
C SER A 269 -4.99 -13.19 5.68
N VAL A 270 -5.01 -12.83 6.95
CA VAL A 270 -5.99 -11.92 7.55
C VAL A 270 -5.26 -10.90 8.44
N HIS A 271 -5.87 -9.75 8.64
CA HIS A 271 -5.41 -8.76 9.62
C HIS A 271 -5.33 -9.35 11.03
N ARG A 272 -4.50 -8.72 11.86
CA ARG A 272 -4.19 -9.18 13.21
C ARG A 272 -5.41 -9.13 14.12
N ASP A 273 -6.24 -8.11 13.99
CA ASP A 273 -7.41 -7.88 14.83
C ASP A 273 -8.47 -8.99 14.70
N ILE A 274 -8.93 -9.26 13.48
CA ILE A 274 -9.86 -10.35 13.18
C ILE A 274 -9.20 -11.71 13.37
N GLY A 275 -7.92 -11.83 13.00
CA GLY A 275 -7.15 -13.05 13.16
C GLY A 275 -6.98 -13.47 14.62
N ASN A 276 -6.77 -12.53 15.54
CA ASN A 276 -6.70 -12.83 16.98
C ASN A 276 -8.02 -13.40 17.54
N ILE A 277 -9.15 -12.94 17.01
CA ILE A 277 -10.46 -13.51 17.33
C ILE A 277 -10.53 -14.94 16.78
N LEU A 278 -10.12 -15.16 15.53
CA LEU A 278 -10.10 -16.50 14.92
C LEU A 278 -9.17 -17.47 15.66
N ILE A 279 -8.00 -17.02 16.12
CA ILE A 279 -7.06 -17.81 16.92
C ILE A 279 -7.70 -18.22 18.25
N THR A 280 -8.30 -17.26 18.95
CA THR A 280 -8.99 -17.54 20.22
C THR A 280 -10.08 -18.58 20.04
N LEU A 281 -10.89 -18.43 18.99
CA LEU A 281 -11.97 -19.37 18.69
C LEU A 281 -11.43 -20.74 18.25
N ALA A 282 -10.38 -20.80 17.44
CA ALA A 282 -9.75 -22.04 17.01
C ALA A 282 -9.16 -22.84 18.20
N LYS A 283 -8.65 -22.16 19.23
CA LYS A 283 -8.18 -22.79 20.48
C LYS A 283 -9.31 -23.38 21.32
N HIS A 284 -10.51 -22.80 21.24
CA HIS A 284 -11.66 -23.21 22.05
C HIS A 284 -12.71 -24.04 21.30
N GLY A 285 -12.48 -24.34 20.01
CA GLY A 285 -13.37 -25.14 19.18
C GLY A 285 -14.45 -24.29 18.49
N MET A 286 -14.04 -23.51 17.49
CA MET A 286 -14.96 -22.71 16.66
C MET A 286 -15.88 -23.60 15.80
N PRO A 287 -17.14 -23.17 15.55
CA PRO A 287 -17.93 -23.73 14.46
C PRO A 287 -17.17 -23.67 13.13
N PRO A 288 -17.45 -24.60 12.18
CA PRO A 288 -16.78 -24.58 10.89
C PRO A 288 -17.03 -23.26 10.14
N LEU A 289 -16.03 -22.83 9.38
CA LEU A 289 -16.13 -21.71 8.45
C LEU A 289 -16.59 -22.24 7.09
N LYS A 290 -17.46 -21.48 6.42
CA LYS A 290 -17.78 -21.73 5.02
C LYS A 290 -16.65 -21.19 4.17
N VAL A 291 -15.96 -22.08 3.47
CA VAL A 291 -14.92 -21.76 2.50
C VAL A 291 -15.51 -21.90 1.11
N THR A 292 -15.32 -20.89 0.26
CA THR A 292 -15.69 -20.94 -1.15
C THR A 292 -14.49 -20.54 -1.97
N GLN A 293 -14.12 -21.37 -2.93
CA GLN A 293 -13.00 -21.18 -3.84
C GLN A 293 -13.51 -21.10 -5.26
N LYS A 294 -12.84 -20.27 -6.05
CA LYS A 294 -13.08 -20.11 -7.48
C LYS A 294 -11.75 -19.87 -8.16
N GLU A 295 -11.33 -20.80 -9.00
CA GLU A 295 -10.00 -20.77 -9.63
C GLU A 295 -9.77 -19.48 -10.45
N TYR A 296 -10.80 -19.02 -11.16
CA TYR A 296 -10.76 -17.79 -11.95
C TYR A 296 -11.96 -16.90 -11.62
N ALA A 297 -11.73 -15.60 -11.50
CA ALA A 297 -12.85 -14.65 -11.43
C ALA A 297 -13.57 -14.57 -12.78
N ASP A 298 -14.90 -14.51 -12.73
CA ASP A 298 -15.70 -14.32 -13.95
C ASP A 298 -15.69 -12.85 -14.39
N THR A 299 -15.56 -11.95 -13.42
CA THR A 299 -15.63 -10.51 -13.63
C THR A 299 -14.34 -9.83 -13.18
N ILE A 300 -13.78 -9.02 -14.07
CA ILE A 300 -12.64 -8.14 -13.82
C ILE A 300 -13.03 -6.73 -14.26
N TYR A 301 -12.65 -5.74 -13.46
CA TYR A 301 -12.82 -4.32 -13.73
C TYR A 301 -11.45 -3.66 -13.82
N ASP A 302 -11.18 -3.05 -14.97
CA ASP A 302 -10.03 -2.15 -15.16
C ASP A 302 -10.52 -0.72 -15.05
N LEU A 303 -10.16 -0.08 -13.94
CA LEU A 303 -10.63 1.23 -13.54
C LEU A 303 -9.47 2.23 -13.57
N ALA A 304 -9.71 3.42 -14.10
CA ALA A 304 -8.73 4.49 -14.11
C ALA A 304 -9.41 5.83 -13.79
N ARG A 305 -8.81 6.59 -12.88
CA ARG A 305 -9.22 7.95 -12.58
C ARG A 305 -8.07 8.89 -12.91
N VAL A 306 -8.34 9.85 -13.79
CA VAL A 306 -7.38 10.87 -14.22
C VAL A 306 -7.77 12.20 -13.62
N TRP A 307 -6.82 12.86 -12.97
CA TRP A 307 -6.89 14.26 -12.57
C TRP A 307 -5.92 15.05 -13.44
N ARG A 308 -6.43 16.09 -14.10
CA ARG A 308 -5.64 17.03 -14.91
C ARG A 308 -5.46 18.31 -14.12
N ASP A 309 -4.33 18.96 -14.33
CA ASP A 309 -3.94 20.27 -13.81
C ASP A 309 -3.66 20.26 -12.30
N GLN A 310 -4.50 19.60 -11.51
CA GLN A 310 -4.32 19.40 -10.07
C GLN A 310 -5.04 18.15 -9.55
N VAL A 311 -4.62 17.64 -8.39
CA VAL A 311 -5.47 16.78 -7.55
C VAL A 311 -6.39 17.69 -6.74
N PRO A 312 -7.72 17.60 -6.90
CA PRO A 312 -8.64 18.55 -6.28
C PRO A 312 -8.75 18.31 -4.77
N ASP A 313 -8.93 19.40 -4.01
CA ASP A 313 -9.24 19.33 -2.58
C ASP A 313 -10.72 19.02 -2.33
N GLN A 314 -11.10 17.78 -2.64
CA GLN A 314 -12.44 17.23 -2.42
C GLN A 314 -12.36 15.70 -2.26
N PRO A 315 -13.44 15.02 -1.85
CA PRO A 315 -13.46 13.57 -1.82
C PRO A 315 -13.07 12.96 -3.17
N LEU A 316 -12.05 12.08 -3.17
CA LEU A 316 -11.54 11.41 -4.37
C LEU A 316 -12.28 10.09 -4.61
N THR A 317 -13.62 10.15 -4.60
CA THR A 317 -14.50 9.00 -4.77
C THR A 317 -14.65 8.62 -6.24
N TYR A 318 -14.50 7.33 -6.55
CA TYR A 318 -14.72 6.77 -7.88
C TYR A 318 -15.48 5.45 -7.80
N HIS A 319 -16.81 5.54 -7.90
CA HIS A 319 -17.74 4.42 -7.82
C HIS A 319 -18.55 4.28 -9.12
N PRO A 320 -17.97 3.76 -10.21
CA PRO A 320 -18.71 3.57 -11.45
C PRO A 320 -19.82 2.53 -11.25
N SER A 321 -20.95 2.74 -11.91
CA SER A 321 -22.05 1.77 -12.00
C SER A 321 -21.85 0.82 -13.17
N HIS A 322 -22.67 -0.23 -13.28
CA HIS A 322 -22.68 -1.11 -14.47
C HIS A 322 -23.01 -0.36 -15.77
N HIS A 323 -23.67 0.79 -15.72
CA HIS A 323 -23.97 1.58 -16.92
C HIS A 323 -22.78 2.45 -17.37
N ASP A 324 -21.82 2.68 -16.49
CA ASP A 324 -20.62 3.48 -16.77
C ASP A 324 -19.46 2.64 -17.35
N LEU A 325 -19.62 1.30 -17.40
CA LEU A 325 -18.59 0.31 -17.72
C LEU A 325 -18.94 -0.54 -18.95
#